data_AF-A0A3P8QHB1-F1
#
_entry.id   AF-A0A3P8QHB1-F1
#
_cell.length_a   1.000
_cell.length_b   1.000
_cell.length_c   1.000
_cell.angle_alpha   90.00
_cell.angle_beta   90.00
_cell.angle_gamma   90.00
#
_symmetry.space_group_name_H-M   'P 1'
#
loop_
_entity.id
_entity.type
_entity.pdbx_description
1 polymer ?
#
loop_
_entity_poly.entity_id
_entity_poly.type
_entity_poly.pdbx_seq_one_letter_code
_entity_poly.pdbx_strand_id
1 'polypeptide(L)'
;MASNPAATCQANGGSKPGGVPAARRSCGHRSESESDAGPTSKSLARLCSRDDGERRAALEELSQGVLQCLDLERHGSERLRKQTLLHLLRLSRSCPLQEVRERAVELLRTAQEQGVQVPRALASGPSAFIPAKEILKGGPNQDVLIESFLSLGRVDHISMVMAMHPAYLCCFLKTQHALLEMDGPLPRHWRHYIAVMAAARHHCSYLVQQHSAGYLEAGGEESWLSGLEHAPAKLRSLQTLNKLLAHRPWLITQQHIQELVCPGAEPRWSLAELIHAVVLMAHAHSLCSFVWGCGLNPEPDHIGGYTFQPPSLSHSPHSPAHSPAHEDGRHELADGAVEVEVLMKRMVELQQQQEEECTQEEMVTRFERERSESIPTAVVRGAPPDLVLRLVEEPEFRYEDFAPRGEQAPPTMRAQDYSWEDHGFSLLNRLLPDMGQLLDENFQIVCNLTYHRMAMHEGVDTHTLRKALWNYIHCLYGIRYDDYDYGSVNVLLERSLKVFVKTMACHPEQTTARIYHSFWRHFRHSEKVHANLIVMEARLQAALLYILRAITHYMR
;
A
#
# COMPACT_ATOMS: atom_id res chain seq x y z
N MET A 1 -61.52 -9.46 43.67
CA MET A 1 -61.73 -10.89 43.97
C MET A 1 -60.36 -11.53 43.96
N ALA A 2 -59.63 -11.48 45.09
CA ALA A 2 -59.47 -12.61 46.03
C ALA A 2 -58.69 -13.77 45.37
N SER A 3 -57.52 -14.23 45.84
CA SER A 3 -57.06 -14.35 47.23
C SER A 3 -55.53 -14.61 47.29
N ASN A 4 -54.90 -14.02 48.30
CA ASN A 4 -53.61 -14.42 48.91
C ASN A 4 -53.80 -15.71 49.75
N PRO A 5 -52.75 -16.45 50.21
CA PRO A 5 -51.91 -16.04 51.36
C PRO A 5 -50.42 -16.44 51.22
N ALA A 6 -49.42 -15.66 51.66
CA ALA A 6 -49.04 -15.21 52.99
C ALA A 6 -48.68 -16.34 53.99
N ALA A 7 -47.39 -16.45 54.31
CA ALA A 7 -46.93 -16.98 55.60
C ALA A 7 -45.63 -16.25 56.00
N THR A 8 -45.72 -15.52 57.10
CA THR A 8 -44.68 -14.69 57.71
C THR A 8 -44.29 -15.28 59.07
N CYS A 9 -43.02 -15.03 59.43
CA CYS A 9 -42.49 -14.83 60.79
C CYS A 9 -42.43 -16.00 61.78
N GLN A 10 -41.21 -16.32 62.22
CA GLN A 10 -40.89 -16.37 63.66
C GLN A 10 -39.49 -15.79 63.93
N ALA A 11 -39.45 -14.95 64.97
CA ALA A 11 -38.30 -14.31 65.56
C ALA A 11 -38.11 -14.86 66.99
N ASN A 12 -36.87 -14.97 67.49
CA ASN A 12 -36.38 -14.21 68.66
C ASN A 12 -35.13 -14.80 69.33
N GLY A 13 -34.28 -13.86 69.78
CA GLY A 13 -33.37 -13.97 70.94
C GLY A 13 -31.93 -14.31 70.58
N GLY A 14 -30.89 -13.52 70.83
CA GLY A 14 -30.74 -12.26 71.57
C GLY A 14 -29.45 -12.31 72.40
N SER A 15 -28.41 -11.53 72.04
CA SER A 15 -27.39 -10.97 72.96
C SER A 15 -26.23 -10.30 72.18
N LYS A 16 -26.01 -9.00 72.41
CA LYS A 16 -24.83 -8.17 72.04
C LYS A 16 -23.61 -8.53 72.94
N PRO A 17 -22.42 -7.88 72.81
CA PRO A 17 -21.72 -7.26 71.68
C PRO A 17 -20.27 -7.79 71.52
N GLY A 18 -19.65 -7.64 70.36
CA GLY A 18 -18.19 -7.80 70.27
C GLY A 18 -17.64 -7.95 68.87
N GLY A 19 -16.66 -7.10 68.54
CA GLY A 19 -15.64 -7.38 67.51
C GLY A 19 -16.10 -7.28 66.07
N VAL A 20 -15.68 -6.20 65.41
CA VAL A 20 -15.59 -6.11 63.94
C VAL A 20 -14.81 -7.33 63.41
N PRO A 21 -15.37 -8.17 62.51
CA PRO A 21 -14.60 -9.24 61.89
C PRO A 21 -13.94 -8.77 60.60
N ALA A 22 -12.69 -9.20 60.47
CA ALA A 22 -11.75 -8.96 59.41
C ALA A 22 -12.31 -9.15 57.99
N ALA A 23 -11.92 -8.22 57.11
CA ALA A 23 -11.96 -8.36 55.67
C ALA A 23 -11.27 -9.67 55.23
N ARG A 24 -11.99 -10.53 54.50
CA ARG A 24 -11.43 -11.71 53.84
C ARG A 24 -11.45 -11.53 52.32
N ARG A 25 -10.26 -11.22 51.82
CA ARG A 25 -9.62 -11.67 50.57
C ARG A 25 -10.35 -11.36 49.26
N SER A 26 -10.07 -10.16 48.77
CA SER A 26 -9.88 -9.91 47.33
C SER A 26 -8.77 -10.84 46.82
N CYS A 27 -9.11 -11.70 45.85
CA CYS A 27 -8.14 -12.44 45.07
C CYS A 27 -7.69 -11.52 43.93
N GLY A 28 -6.73 -10.65 44.22
CA GLY A 28 -6.01 -9.92 43.19
C GLY A 28 -5.19 -10.92 42.38
N HIS A 29 -5.52 -11.09 41.10
CA HIS A 29 -4.57 -11.61 40.14
C HIS A 29 -3.43 -10.58 40.04
N ARG A 30 -2.36 -10.87 40.78
CA ARG A 30 -1.04 -10.31 40.54
C ARG A 30 -0.69 -10.63 39.08
N SER A 31 -0.80 -9.63 38.22
CA SER A 31 0.01 -9.60 37.00
C SER A 31 1.45 -9.62 37.48
N GLU A 32 2.12 -10.76 37.32
CA GLU A 32 3.55 -10.87 37.57
C GLU A 32 4.24 -9.91 36.60
N SER A 33 4.70 -8.80 37.15
CA SER A 33 5.67 -7.91 36.54
C SER A 33 6.98 -8.69 36.46
N GLU A 34 7.17 -9.42 35.36
CA GLU A 34 8.50 -9.90 34.98
C GLU A 34 9.36 -8.68 34.64
N SER A 35 10.52 -8.60 35.29
CA SER A 35 11.51 -7.53 35.13
C SER A 35 12.00 -7.48 33.67
N ASP A 36 11.76 -6.34 33.02
CA ASP A 36 12.12 -6.04 31.63
C ASP A 36 13.65 -5.89 31.49
N ALA A 37 14.32 -6.94 31.04
CA ALA A 37 15.77 -6.98 30.82
C ALA A 37 16.15 -6.90 29.33
N GLY A 38 15.20 -6.55 28.44
CA GLY A 38 15.47 -6.30 27.02
C GLY A 38 15.55 -4.79 26.70
N PRO A 39 16.04 -4.40 25.51
CA PRO A 39 15.95 -3.01 25.10
C PRO A 39 14.49 -2.57 25.05
N THR A 40 14.17 -1.52 25.83
CA THR A 40 12.80 -1.07 26.01
C THR A 40 12.25 -0.44 24.73
N SER A 41 10.95 -0.60 24.47
CA SER A 41 10.24 0.10 23.37
C SER A 41 10.49 1.62 23.38
N LYS A 42 10.81 2.18 24.56
CA LYS A 42 11.15 3.60 24.76
C LYS A 42 12.49 4.00 24.14
N SER A 43 13.54 3.17 24.20
CA SER A 43 14.83 3.52 23.60
C SER A 43 14.74 3.53 22.07
N LEU A 44 13.98 2.60 21.49
CA LEU A 44 13.70 2.55 20.05
C LEU A 44 12.93 3.78 19.57
N ALA A 45 11.95 4.27 20.33
CA ALA A 45 11.22 5.49 20.00
C ALA A 45 12.13 6.73 20.04
N ARG A 46 13.07 6.79 20.98
CA ARG A 46 14.03 7.92 21.10
C ARG A 46 15.07 7.96 19.98
N LEU A 47 15.27 6.86 19.24
CA LEU A 47 16.09 6.89 18.01
C LEU A 47 15.51 7.81 16.93
N CYS A 48 14.21 8.11 17.01
CA CYS A 48 13.51 9.00 16.11
C CYS A 48 13.59 10.48 16.53
N SER A 49 14.30 10.79 17.63
CA SER A 49 14.43 12.17 18.09
C SER A 49 15.19 13.03 17.08
N ARG A 50 14.66 14.23 16.88
CA ARG A 50 15.31 15.31 16.12
C ARG A 50 16.53 15.89 16.84
N ASP A 51 16.68 15.62 18.14
CA ASP A 51 17.85 16.01 18.91
C ASP A 51 18.96 14.96 18.80
N ASP A 52 20.11 15.36 18.24
CA ASP A 52 21.27 14.48 18.04
C ASP A 52 21.84 13.92 19.36
N GLY A 53 21.75 14.68 20.46
CA GLY A 53 22.22 14.26 21.76
C GLY A 53 21.32 13.16 22.35
N GLU A 54 20.01 13.36 22.29
CA GLU A 54 19.02 12.38 22.73
C GLU A 54 19.10 11.09 21.91
N ARG A 55 19.23 11.21 20.59
CA ARG A 55 19.37 10.06 19.69
C ARG A 55 20.65 9.27 20.00
N ARG A 56 21.78 9.94 20.25
CA ARG A 56 23.03 9.29 20.65
C ARG A 56 22.89 8.56 21.99
N ALA A 57 22.26 9.20 22.98
CA ALA A 57 22.00 8.57 24.28
C ALA A 57 21.07 7.35 24.15
N ALA A 58 20.04 7.43 23.31
CA ALA A 58 19.14 6.30 23.03
C ALA A 58 19.87 5.13 22.35
N LEU A 59 20.80 5.44 21.44
CA LEU A 59 21.62 4.45 20.75
C LEU A 59 22.61 3.75 21.71
N GLU A 60 23.19 4.49 22.65
CA GLU A 60 24.02 3.95 23.73
C GLU A 60 23.21 3.06 24.67
N GLU A 61 22.01 3.49 25.09
CA GLU A 61 21.10 2.72 25.93
C GLU A 61 20.66 1.41 25.24
N LEU A 62 20.30 1.47 23.96
CA LEU A 62 20.01 0.29 23.15
C LEU A 62 21.21 -0.67 23.12
N SER A 63 22.42 -0.13 22.90
CA SER A 63 23.64 -0.93 22.84
C SER A 63 23.92 -1.63 24.17
N GLN A 64 23.82 -0.90 25.28
CA GLN A 64 24.00 -1.45 26.62
C GLN A 64 22.95 -2.51 26.94
N GLY A 65 21.68 -2.27 26.61
CA GLY A 65 20.61 -3.24 26.84
C GLY A 65 20.81 -4.54 26.07
N VAL A 66 21.23 -4.45 24.80
CA VAL A 66 21.56 -5.63 23.99
C VAL A 66 22.77 -6.38 24.56
N LEU A 67 23.84 -5.67 24.96
CA LEU A 67 25.03 -6.30 25.54
C LEU A 67 24.75 -6.96 26.89
N GLN A 68 23.95 -6.34 27.75
CA GLN A 68 23.52 -6.93 29.03
C GLN A 68 22.74 -8.23 28.83
N CYS A 69 21.91 -8.33 27.78
CA CYS A 69 21.23 -9.58 27.42
C CYS A 69 22.22 -10.68 27.01
N LEU A 70 23.34 -10.29 26.39
CA LEU A 70 24.37 -11.21 25.90
C LEU A 70 25.31 -11.70 27.02
N ASP A 71 25.60 -10.86 28.01
CA ASP A 71 26.54 -11.14 29.11
C ASP A 71 25.96 -12.08 30.21
N LEU A 72 24.64 -12.33 30.22
CA LEU A 72 23.96 -13.23 31.17
C LEU A 72 24.27 -14.72 30.87
N GLU A 73 25.54 -15.09 30.93
CA GLU A 73 25.97 -16.48 30.99
C GLU A 73 25.65 -17.06 32.37
N ARG A 74 24.55 -17.83 32.54
CA ARG A 74 24.59 -19.12 33.28
C ARG A 74 23.31 -19.95 33.39
N HIS A 75 22.09 -19.43 33.23
CA HIS A 75 20.90 -20.28 33.28
C HIS A 75 19.85 -19.81 32.28
N GLY A 76 19.37 -20.74 31.45
CA GLY A 76 18.54 -20.43 30.30
C GLY A 76 17.25 -19.68 30.65
N SER A 77 17.12 -18.46 30.12
CA SER A 77 16.02 -18.00 29.26
C SER A 77 16.36 -16.60 28.73
N GLU A 78 15.89 -16.26 27.53
CA GLU A 78 15.92 -14.92 26.88
C GLU A 78 17.26 -14.37 26.34
N ARG A 79 18.06 -15.15 25.57
CA ARG A 79 19.32 -14.68 24.92
C ARG A 79 19.21 -13.43 24.03
N LEU A 80 18.02 -13.11 23.52
CA LEU A 80 17.59 -11.85 22.87
C LEU A 80 16.24 -12.17 22.22
N ARG A 81 15.23 -11.33 22.39
CA ARG A 81 13.92 -11.58 21.78
C ARG A 81 14.02 -11.52 20.26
N LYS A 82 13.31 -12.44 19.59
CA LYS A 82 13.22 -12.48 18.12
C LYS A 82 12.85 -11.11 17.53
N GLN A 83 11.90 -10.41 18.14
CA GLN A 83 11.45 -9.08 17.72
C GLN A 83 12.58 -8.04 17.76
N THR A 84 13.41 -8.04 18.79
CA THR A 84 14.57 -7.16 18.90
C THR A 84 15.57 -7.40 17.78
N LEU A 85 15.88 -8.66 17.49
CA LEU A 85 16.79 -9.02 16.40
C LEU A 85 16.26 -8.60 15.03
N LEU A 86 14.95 -8.76 14.78
CA LEU A 86 14.31 -8.29 13.55
C LEU A 86 14.31 -6.78 13.43
N HIS A 87 14.09 -6.07 14.54
CA HIS A 87 14.16 -4.61 14.56
C HIS A 87 15.58 -4.11 14.25
N LEU A 88 16.61 -4.71 14.85
CA LEU A 88 18.02 -4.42 14.54
C LEU A 88 18.33 -4.74 13.07
N LEU A 89 17.85 -5.85 12.54
CA LEU A 89 18.01 -6.19 11.12
C LEU A 89 17.41 -5.11 10.23
N ARG A 90 16.18 -4.68 10.52
CA ARG A 90 15.53 -3.58 9.79
C ARG A 90 16.33 -2.28 9.89
N LEU A 91 16.75 -1.87 11.08
CA LEU A 91 17.55 -0.65 11.26
C LEU A 91 18.86 -0.71 10.47
N SER A 92 19.54 -1.87 10.47
CA SER A 92 20.80 -2.06 9.75
C SER A 92 20.69 -1.92 8.23
N ARG A 93 19.49 -2.18 7.67
CA ARG A 93 19.24 -2.21 6.23
C ARG A 93 18.56 -0.95 5.72
N SER A 94 17.63 -0.40 6.50
CA SER A 94 16.62 0.54 6.03
C SER A 94 16.66 1.90 6.72
N CYS A 95 17.33 2.03 7.86
CA CYS A 95 17.41 3.31 8.56
C CYS A 95 18.18 4.32 7.68
N PRO A 96 17.68 5.55 7.46
CA PRO A 96 18.38 6.54 6.65
C PRO A 96 19.57 7.18 7.38
N LEU A 97 19.61 7.10 8.72
CA LEU A 97 20.71 7.61 9.55
C LEU A 97 21.87 6.62 9.58
N GLN A 98 23.06 7.07 9.17
CA GLN A 98 24.23 6.21 9.03
C GLN A 98 24.69 5.63 10.37
N GLU A 99 24.72 6.46 11.41
CA GLU A 99 25.15 6.08 12.75
C GLU A 99 24.26 4.98 13.36
N VAL A 100 22.95 5.03 13.09
CA VAL A 100 21.99 4.02 13.56
C VAL A 100 22.17 2.71 12.79
N ARG A 101 22.37 2.79 11.46
CA ARG A 101 22.65 1.60 10.63
C ARG A 101 23.90 0.88 11.08
N GLU A 102 25.01 1.61 11.20
CA GLU A 102 26.32 1.05 11.56
C GLU A 102 26.29 0.39 12.93
N ARG A 103 25.66 1.03 13.91
CA ARG A 103 25.51 0.45 15.24
C ARG A 103 24.63 -0.80 15.23
N ALA A 104 23.52 -0.80 14.48
CA ALA A 104 22.67 -1.98 14.37
C ALA A 104 23.42 -3.17 13.73
N VAL A 105 24.27 -2.93 12.71
CA VAL A 105 25.16 -3.95 12.14
C VAL A 105 26.14 -4.47 13.19
N GLU A 106 26.77 -3.58 13.96
CA GLU A 106 27.70 -3.96 15.02
C GLU A 106 27.04 -4.84 16.07
N LEU A 107 25.86 -4.45 16.58
CA LEU A 107 25.13 -5.20 17.60
C LEU A 107 24.71 -6.60 17.11
N LEU A 108 24.27 -6.71 15.85
CA LEU A 108 23.97 -8.02 15.25
C LEU A 108 25.23 -8.88 15.13
N ARG A 109 26.36 -8.30 14.71
CA ARG A 109 27.64 -9.02 14.63
C ARG A 109 28.08 -9.52 16.02
N THR A 110 28.01 -8.67 17.03
CA THR A 110 28.36 -9.05 18.41
C THR A 110 27.46 -10.16 18.93
N ALA A 111 26.14 -10.09 18.69
CA ALA A 111 25.22 -11.16 19.05
C ALA A 111 25.60 -12.49 18.36
N GLN A 112 25.98 -12.43 17.07
CA GLN A 112 26.44 -13.59 16.32
C GLN A 112 27.75 -14.19 16.87
N GLU A 113 28.73 -13.34 17.23
CA GLU A 113 30.00 -13.75 17.85
C GLU A 113 29.79 -14.43 19.22
N GLN A 114 28.77 -14.00 19.96
CA GLN A 114 28.34 -14.61 21.24
C GLN A 114 27.42 -15.85 21.05
N GLY A 115 27.29 -16.36 19.82
CA GLY A 115 26.56 -17.58 19.53
C GLY A 115 25.03 -17.43 19.50
N VAL A 116 24.49 -16.21 19.44
CA VAL A 116 23.06 -15.96 19.17
C VAL A 116 22.78 -16.16 17.69
N GLN A 117 21.70 -16.87 17.38
CA GLN A 117 21.27 -17.06 16.00
C GLN A 117 20.63 -15.75 15.50
N VAL A 118 21.35 -15.02 14.64
CA VAL A 118 20.89 -13.72 14.11
C VAL A 118 20.13 -13.89 12.80
N PRO A 119 19.06 -13.10 12.57
CA PRO A 119 18.33 -13.14 11.31
C PRO A 119 19.14 -12.47 10.20
N ARG A 120 19.02 -13.00 8.99
CA ARG A 120 19.54 -12.38 7.76
C ARG A 120 18.39 -12.01 6.84
N ALA A 121 18.51 -10.86 6.17
CA ALA A 121 17.59 -10.46 5.13
C ALA A 121 17.68 -11.43 3.94
N LEU A 122 16.52 -11.83 3.40
CA LEU A 122 16.44 -12.69 2.22
C LEU A 122 16.66 -11.91 0.92
N ALA A 123 16.34 -10.61 0.93
CA ALA A 123 16.50 -9.72 -0.21
C ALA A 123 17.66 -8.74 -0.03
N SER A 124 18.32 -8.42 -1.15
CA SER A 124 19.46 -7.49 -1.19
C SER A 124 19.05 -6.02 -1.19
N GLY A 125 17.78 -5.70 -1.45
CA GLY A 125 17.25 -4.34 -1.43
C GLY A 125 15.72 -4.28 -1.55
N PRO A 126 15.16 -3.06 -1.73
CA PRO A 126 13.70 -2.85 -1.63
C PRO A 126 12.87 -3.48 -2.74
N SER A 127 13.46 -3.70 -3.92
CA SER A 127 12.78 -4.22 -5.12
C SER A 127 13.53 -5.42 -5.69
N ALA A 128 12.79 -6.40 -6.20
CA ALA A 128 13.30 -7.51 -7.01
C ALA A 128 13.52 -7.12 -8.49
N PHE A 129 12.94 -6.00 -8.94
CA PHE A 129 13.00 -5.54 -10.34
C PHE A 129 14.02 -4.43 -10.56
N ILE A 130 14.30 -3.65 -9.51
CA ILE A 130 15.17 -2.47 -9.55
C ILE A 130 16.42 -2.75 -8.71
N PRO A 131 17.63 -2.59 -9.28
CA PRO A 131 18.86 -2.76 -8.51
C PRO A 131 18.92 -1.85 -7.28
N ALA A 132 19.30 -2.39 -6.12
CA ALA A 132 19.34 -1.64 -4.85
C ALA A 132 20.18 -0.36 -4.93
N LYS A 133 21.29 -0.40 -5.69
CA LYS A 133 22.17 0.76 -5.93
C LYS A 133 21.51 1.92 -6.68
N GLU A 134 20.37 1.70 -7.34
CA GLU A 134 19.62 2.73 -8.04
C GLU A 134 18.58 3.41 -7.16
N ILE A 135 18.02 2.66 -6.21
CA ILE A 135 17.08 3.17 -5.21
C ILE A 135 17.82 3.93 -4.12
N LEU A 136 18.90 3.34 -3.59
CA LEU A 136 19.65 3.85 -2.44
C LEU A 136 20.75 4.86 -2.83
N LYS A 137 20.61 5.57 -3.97
CA LYS A 137 21.57 6.60 -4.36
C LYS A 137 21.53 7.75 -3.34
N GLY A 138 22.68 8.06 -2.73
CA GLY A 138 22.81 9.25 -1.88
C GLY A 138 22.50 10.52 -2.66
N GLY A 139 21.80 11.48 -2.04
CA GLY A 139 21.33 12.70 -2.70
C GLY A 139 20.13 13.33 -1.97
N PRO A 140 19.46 14.33 -2.57
CA PRO A 140 18.33 15.07 -1.95
C PRO A 140 17.13 14.19 -1.56
N ASN A 141 17.08 12.96 -2.07
CA ASN A 141 16.10 11.94 -1.69
C ASN A 141 16.27 11.50 -0.22
N GLN A 142 17.46 11.68 0.38
CA GLN A 142 17.73 11.27 1.75
C GLN A 142 17.00 12.11 2.79
N ASP A 143 16.83 13.41 2.56
CA ASP A 143 16.23 14.31 3.56
C ASP A 143 14.77 13.91 3.87
N VAL A 144 13.98 13.61 2.83
CA VAL A 144 12.59 13.16 3.00
C VAL A 144 12.53 11.80 3.69
N LEU A 145 13.48 10.90 3.41
CA LEU A 145 13.56 9.61 4.09
C LEU A 145 13.97 9.75 5.56
N ILE A 146 14.89 10.66 5.87
CA ILE A 146 15.28 11.00 7.24
C ILE A 146 14.06 11.56 8.00
N GLU A 147 13.38 12.56 7.45
CA GLU A 147 12.18 13.12 8.08
C GLU A 147 11.07 12.07 8.29
N SER A 148 10.88 11.18 7.32
CA SER A 148 9.96 10.04 7.45
C SER A 148 10.37 9.11 8.60
N PHE A 149 11.65 8.78 8.72
CA PHE A 149 12.16 7.97 9.84
C PHE A 149 11.97 8.66 11.19
N LEU A 150 12.28 9.95 11.29
CA LEU A 150 12.15 10.72 12.53
C LEU A 150 10.67 10.86 12.95
N SER A 151 9.75 10.88 11.99
CA SER A 151 8.31 11.03 12.27
C SER A 151 7.61 9.70 12.56
N LEU A 152 7.97 8.63 11.82
CA LEU A 152 7.23 7.35 11.81
C LEU A 152 8.01 6.19 12.44
N GLY A 153 9.31 6.37 12.73
CA GLY A 153 10.19 5.34 13.28
C GLY A 153 10.47 4.15 12.36
N ARG A 154 10.08 4.27 11.08
CA ARG A 154 10.39 3.29 10.04
C ARG A 154 10.44 3.96 8.68
N VAL A 155 11.28 3.43 7.81
CA VAL A 155 11.28 3.72 6.38
C VAL A 155 11.06 2.37 5.69
N ASP A 156 9.90 2.21 5.09
CA ASP A 156 9.53 0.99 4.37
C ASP A 156 10.00 1.02 2.91
N HIS A 157 9.98 -0.14 2.25
CA HIS A 157 10.38 -0.28 0.86
C HIS A 157 9.50 0.56 -0.10
N ILE A 158 8.22 0.81 0.22
CA ILE A 158 7.37 1.73 -0.54
C ILE A 158 8.01 3.13 -0.54
N SER A 159 8.29 3.68 0.64
CA SER A 159 8.90 5.00 0.81
C SER A 159 10.25 5.08 0.11
N MET A 160 11.08 4.04 0.21
CA MET A 160 12.39 4.01 -0.45
C MET A 160 12.29 4.08 -1.98
N VAL A 161 11.36 3.35 -2.59
CA VAL A 161 11.20 3.37 -4.05
C VAL A 161 10.54 4.68 -4.50
N MET A 162 9.53 5.16 -3.78
CA MET A 162 8.90 6.46 -4.04
C MET A 162 9.87 7.64 -3.87
N ALA A 163 10.92 7.51 -3.05
CA ALA A 163 11.94 8.54 -2.88
C ALA A 163 12.74 8.84 -4.15
N MET A 164 12.64 8.03 -5.22
CA MET A 164 13.12 8.41 -6.54
C MET A 164 12.39 9.66 -7.09
N HIS A 165 11.23 10.00 -6.52
CA HIS A 165 10.41 11.18 -6.80
C HIS A 165 10.02 11.90 -5.48
N PRO A 166 10.93 12.64 -4.83
CA PRO A 166 10.70 13.19 -3.48
C PRO A 166 9.47 14.10 -3.36
N ALA A 167 9.19 14.91 -4.39
CA ALA A 167 8.00 15.78 -4.41
C ALA A 167 6.70 14.97 -4.24
N TYR A 168 6.62 13.81 -4.90
CA TYR A 168 5.49 12.91 -4.76
C TYR A 168 5.50 12.15 -3.43
N LEU A 169 6.65 11.65 -2.99
CA LEU A 169 6.75 10.97 -1.69
C LEU A 169 6.23 11.87 -0.54
N CYS A 170 6.55 13.17 -0.57
CA CYS A 170 6.09 14.14 0.43
C CYS A 170 4.56 14.21 0.53
N CYS A 171 3.85 14.37 -0.59
CA CYS A 171 2.38 14.47 -0.57
C CYS A 171 1.72 13.12 -0.28
N PHE A 172 2.30 12.02 -0.75
CA PHE A 172 1.89 10.65 -0.44
C PHE A 172 1.92 10.39 1.07
N LEU A 173 3.04 10.69 1.75
CA LEU A 173 3.17 10.47 3.19
C LEU A 173 2.19 11.31 4.00
N LYS A 174 1.96 12.57 3.61
CA LYS A 174 0.93 13.43 4.24
C LYS A 174 -0.47 12.81 4.12
N THR A 175 -0.82 12.35 2.92
CA THR A 175 -2.11 11.71 2.66
C THR A 175 -2.27 10.43 3.48
N GLN A 176 -1.26 9.57 3.50
CA GLN A 176 -1.29 8.32 4.24
C GLN A 176 -1.42 8.56 5.75
N HIS A 177 -0.72 9.56 6.30
CA HIS A 177 -0.84 9.96 7.70
C HIS A 177 -2.24 10.47 8.03
N ALA A 178 -2.81 11.35 7.20
CA ALA A 178 -4.18 11.83 7.38
C ALA A 178 -5.21 10.69 7.33
N LEU A 179 -5.01 9.75 6.41
CA LEU A 179 -5.97 8.66 6.17
C LEU A 179 -5.97 7.61 7.28
N LEU A 180 -4.79 7.29 7.84
CA LEU A 180 -4.62 6.19 8.80
C LEU A 180 -4.48 6.67 10.26
N GLU A 181 -3.77 7.78 10.49
CA GLU A 181 -3.30 8.16 11.84
C GLU A 181 -4.10 9.31 12.47
N MET A 182 -4.53 10.30 11.68
CA MET A 182 -5.23 11.50 12.21
C MET A 182 -6.66 11.19 12.68
N ASP A 183 -7.24 12.02 13.54
CA ASP A 183 -8.63 11.84 13.96
C ASP A 183 -9.60 11.84 12.76
N GLY A 184 -10.61 10.98 12.82
CA GLY A 184 -11.54 10.76 11.71
C GLY A 184 -12.69 9.82 12.08
N PRO A 185 -13.65 9.61 11.16
CA PRO A 185 -14.89 8.88 11.44
C PRO A 185 -14.70 7.45 11.97
N LEU A 186 -13.62 6.78 11.56
CA LEU A 186 -13.35 5.39 11.94
C LEU A 186 -12.24 5.29 13.01
N PRO A 187 -12.32 4.31 13.94
CA PRO A 187 -11.22 4.02 14.86
C PRO A 187 -9.95 3.55 14.12
N ARG A 188 -8.77 3.92 14.62
CA ARG A 188 -7.47 3.62 13.99
C ARG A 188 -7.29 2.13 13.60
N HIS A 189 -7.59 1.20 14.51
CA HIS A 189 -7.49 -0.23 14.22
C HIS A 189 -8.47 -0.66 13.11
N TRP A 190 -9.69 -0.10 13.03
CA TRP A 190 -10.62 -0.42 11.94
C TRP A 190 -10.07 0.02 10.59
N ARG A 191 -9.40 1.18 10.54
CA ARG A 191 -8.80 1.68 9.29
C ARG A 191 -7.72 0.75 8.76
N HIS A 192 -6.82 0.30 9.63
CA HIS A 192 -5.82 -0.69 9.27
C HIS A 192 -6.44 -2.02 8.84
N TYR A 193 -7.47 -2.50 9.54
CA TYR A 193 -8.15 -3.74 9.16
C TYR A 193 -8.87 -3.63 7.79
N ILE A 194 -9.48 -2.48 7.49
CA ILE A 194 -10.06 -2.21 6.16
C ILE A 194 -8.98 -2.25 5.08
N ALA A 195 -7.81 -1.66 5.33
CA ALA A 195 -6.68 -1.73 4.42
C ALA A 195 -6.14 -3.17 4.24
N VAL A 196 -6.16 -4.00 5.30
CA VAL A 196 -5.86 -5.44 5.21
C VAL A 196 -6.84 -6.16 4.28
N MET A 197 -8.15 -5.97 4.47
CA MET A 197 -9.19 -6.59 3.61
C MET A 197 -9.05 -6.15 2.15
N ALA A 198 -8.73 -4.88 1.92
CA ALA A 198 -8.51 -4.33 0.60
C ALA A 198 -7.26 -4.90 -0.07
N ALA A 199 -6.13 -4.92 0.63
CA ALA A 199 -4.88 -5.46 0.11
C ALA A 199 -4.97 -6.95 -0.24
N ALA A 200 -5.75 -7.70 0.54
CA ALA A 200 -5.97 -9.13 0.32
C ALA A 200 -6.66 -9.43 -1.04
N ARG A 201 -7.50 -8.52 -1.56
CA ARG A 201 -8.13 -8.66 -2.90
C ARG A 201 -7.11 -8.83 -4.03
N HIS A 202 -5.90 -8.28 -3.88
CA HIS A 202 -4.80 -8.38 -4.85
C HIS A 202 -3.66 -9.28 -4.38
N HIS A 203 -3.93 -10.15 -3.41
CA HIS A 203 -2.94 -11.07 -2.84
C HIS A 203 -1.66 -10.37 -2.36
N CYS A 204 -1.76 -9.11 -1.94
CA CYS A 204 -0.59 -8.29 -1.63
C CYS A 204 -0.13 -8.55 -0.19
N SER A 205 0.62 -9.64 0.01
CA SER A 205 1.15 -10.03 1.33
C SER A 205 2.00 -8.95 1.99
N TYR A 206 2.63 -8.07 1.20
CA TYR A 206 3.39 -6.94 1.71
C TYR A 206 2.49 -5.97 2.49
N LEU A 207 1.41 -5.48 1.86
CA LEU A 207 0.47 -4.53 2.50
C LEU A 207 -0.40 -5.21 3.56
N VAL A 208 -0.78 -6.48 3.36
CA VAL A 208 -1.48 -7.26 4.39
C VAL A 208 -0.63 -7.30 5.66
N GLN A 209 0.66 -7.61 5.58
CA GLN A 209 1.54 -7.65 6.77
C GLN A 209 1.75 -6.26 7.37
N GLN A 210 1.99 -5.24 6.53
CA GLN A 210 2.22 -3.87 7.00
C GLN A 210 1.01 -3.32 7.76
N HIS A 211 -0.20 -3.47 7.22
CA HIS A 211 -1.40 -3.01 7.90
C HIS A 211 -1.84 -3.94 9.04
N SER A 212 -1.49 -5.23 9.02
CA SER A 212 -1.68 -6.12 10.18
C SER A 212 -0.84 -5.68 11.38
N ALA A 213 0.41 -5.27 11.15
CA ALA A 213 1.25 -4.70 12.20
C ALA A 213 0.65 -3.41 12.77
N GLY A 214 0.25 -2.47 11.91
CA GLY A 214 -0.41 -1.23 12.34
C GLY A 214 -1.75 -1.47 13.06
N TYR A 215 -2.51 -2.48 12.66
CA TYR A 215 -3.74 -2.91 13.33
C TYR A 215 -3.48 -3.36 14.77
N LEU A 216 -2.49 -4.24 14.97
CA LEU A 216 -2.12 -4.73 16.30
C LEU A 216 -1.53 -3.62 17.17
N GLU A 217 -0.69 -2.74 16.61
CA GLU A 217 -0.17 -1.56 17.30
C GLU A 217 -1.28 -0.59 17.73
N ALA A 218 -2.38 -0.53 16.98
CA ALA A 218 -3.57 0.26 17.31
C ALA A 218 -4.51 -0.43 18.32
N GLY A 219 -4.12 -1.57 18.90
CA GLY A 219 -4.90 -2.32 19.90
C GLY A 219 -5.95 -3.25 19.30
N GLY A 220 -5.81 -3.62 18.02
CA GLY A 220 -6.69 -4.58 17.36
C GLY A 220 -6.58 -6.00 17.92
N GLU A 221 -7.69 -6.73 17.93
CA GLU A 221 -7.74 -8.13 18.34
C GLU A 221 -7.13 -9.06 17.28
N GLU A 222 -6.11 -9.84 17.65
CA GLU A 222 -5.38 -10.74 16.74
C GLU A 222 -6.27 -11.76 16.03
N SER A 223 -7.37 -12.18 16.67
CA SER A 223 -8.34 -13.13 16.11
C SER A 223 -8.92 -12.68 14.76
N TRP A 224 -9.10 -11.37 14.55
CA TRP A 224 -9.66 -10.85 13.30
C TRP A 224 -8.76 -11.11 12.09
N LEU A 225 -7.44 -11.24 12.31
CA LEU A 225 -6.47 -11.54 11.25
C LEU A 225 -6.48 -13.01 10.82
N SER A 226 -7.19 -13.88 11.56
CA SER A 226 -7.27 -15.32 11.26
C SER A 226 -8.29 -15.66 10.19
N GLY A 227 -9.25 -14.75 9.93
CA GLY A 227 -10.30 -14.89 8.91
C GLY A 227 -11.41 -13.85 9.09
N LEU A 228 -12.10 -13.52 8.00
CA LEU A 228 -13.17 -12.49 7.99
C LEU A 228 -14.30 -12.80 8.98
N GLU A 229 -14.59 -14.08 9.23
CA GLU A 229 -15.64 -14.55 10.13
C GLU A 229 -15.45 -14.06 11.57
N HIS A 230 -14.22 -13.73 11.96
CA HIS A 230 -13.88 -13.21 13.28
C HIS A 230 -14.11 -11.70 13.39
N ALA A 231 -14.24 -10.99 12.26
CA ALA A 231 -14.47 -9.56 12.26
C ALA A 231 -15.94 -9.20 12.53
N PRO A 232 -16.21 -8.01 13.13
CA PRO A 232 -17.55 -7.51 13.33
C PRO A 232 -18.35 -7.51 12.03
N ALA A 233 -19.65 -7.81 12.14
CA ALA A 233 -20.57 -7.78 11.00
C ALA A 233 -20.48 -6.46 10.21
N LYS A 234 -20.18 -5.34 10.91
CA LYS A 234 -20.06 -4.01 10.28
C LYS A 234 -18.93 -3.95 9.28
N LEU A 235 -17.77 -4.52 9.60
CA LEU A 235 -16.65 -4.58 8.66
C LEU A 235 -16.89 -5.60 7.55
N ARG A 236 -17.51 -6.73 7.86
CA ARG A 236 -17.89 -7.74 6.86
C ARG A 236 -18.91 -7.21 5.84
N SER A 237 -19.80 -6.29 6.22
CA SER A 237 -20.75 -5.71 5.25
C SER A 237 -20.07 -4.92 4.12
N LEU A 238 -18.79 -4.54 4.27
CA LEU A 238 -18.03 -3.85 3.21
C LEU A 238 -17.55 -4.76 2.08
N GLN A 239 -17.64 -6.10 2.20
CA GLN A 239 -17.02 -7.03 1.24
C GLN A 239 -17.51 -6.84 -0.20
N THR A 240 -18.81 -6.55 -0.40
CA THR A 240 -19.36 -6.24 -1.73
C THR A 240 -18.70 -5.02 -2.34
N LEU A 241 -18.61 -3.89 -1.60
CA LEU A 241 -17.92 -2.71 -2.12
C LEU A 241 -16.42 -2.94 -2.29
N ASN A 242 -15.78 -3.70 -1.40
CA ASN A 242 -14.35 -4.03 -1.48
C ASN A 242 -14.02 -4.76 -2.80
N LYS A 243 -14.76 -5.82 -3.13
CA LYS A 243 -14.53 -6.58 -4.38
C LYS A 243 -14.84 -5.76 -5.62
N LEU A 244 -15.90 -4.94 -5.59
CA LEU A 244 -16.27 -4.07 -6.72
C LEU A 244 -15.22 -2.97 -6.94
N LEU A 245 -14.81 -2.25 -5.90
CA LEU A 245 -13.78 -1.21 -5.99
C LEU A 245 -12.44 -1.76 -6.52
N ALA A 246 -12.04 -2.94 -6.06
CA ALA A 246 -10.78 -3.56 -6.47
C ALA A 246 -10.75 -3.90 -7.96
N HIS A 247 -11.87 -4.40 -8.50
CA HIS A 247 -11.86 -5.15 -9.75
C HIS A 247 -12.78 -4.60 -10.83
N ARG A 248 -13.97 -4.11 -10.47
CA ARG A 248 -15.02 -3.69 -11.40
C ARG A 248 -15.83 -2.50 -10.84
N PRO A 249 -15.18 -1.34 -10.60
CA PRO A 249 -15.81 -0.22 -9.89
C PRO A 249 -17.02 0.37 -10.65
N TRP A 250 -17.10 0.18 -11.97
CA TRP A 250 -18.23 0.60 -12.79
C TRP A 250 -19.56 -0.10 -12.46
N LEU A 251 -19.52 -1.23 -11.76
CA LEU A 251 -20.73 -1.93 -11.31
C LEU A 251 -21.33 -1.33 -10.01
N ILE A 252 -20.65 -0.37 -9.39
CA ILE A 252 -21.13 0.24 -8.15
C ILE A 252 -22.32 1.17 -8.45
N THR A 253 -23.49 0.78 -7.98
CA THR A 253 -24.73 1.56 -8.03
C THR A 253 -25.10 2.18 -6.67
N GLN A 254 -26.08 3.09 -6.69
CA GLN A 254 -26.66 3.68 -5.47
C GLN A 254 -27.28 2.64 -4.51
N GLN A 255 -27.67 1.47 -5.01
CA GLN A 255 -28.25 0.41 -4.19
C GLN A 255 -27.23 -0.15 -3.19
N HIS A 256 -25.98 -0.35 -3.63
CA HIS A 256 -24.91 -0.78 -2.73
C HIS A 256 -24.65 0.24 -1.61
N ILE A 257 -24.85 1.54 -1.88
CA ILE A 257 -24.76 2.59 -0.86
C ILE A 257 -25.94 2.47 0.10
N GLN A 258 -27.16 2.36 -0.44
CA GLN A 258 -28.39 2.24 0.33
C GLN A 258 -28.33 1.06 1.30
N GLU A 259 -27.88 -0.12 0.86
CA GLU A 259 -27.75 -1.33 1.69
C GLU A 259 -26.88 -1.11 2.94
N LEU A 260 -25.91 -0.20 2.90
CA LEU A 260 -25.00 0.08 4.01
C LEU A 260 -25.46 1.21 4.94
N VAL A 261 -26.15 2.22 4.39
CA VAL A 261 -26.44 3.47 5.12
C VAL A 261 -27.92 3.68 5.43
N CYS A 262 -28.83 2.92 4.83
CA CYS A 262 -30.26 3.15 4.99
C CYS A 262 -30.75 2.98 6.45
N PRO A 263 -31.80 3.72 6.86
CA PRO A 263 -32.48 3.47 8.12
C PRO A 263 -33.03 2.05 8.18
N GLY A 264 -32.59 1.27 9.16
CA GLY A 264 -32.96 -0.15 9.31
C GLY A 264 -31.89 -1.14 8.84
N ALA A 265 -30.81 -0.69 8.20
CA ALA A 265 -29.64 -1.53 7.98
C ALA A 265 -29.01 -1.96 9.32
N GLU A 266 -28.73 -3.25 9.45
CA GLU A 266 -28.04 -3.84 10.59
C GLU A 266 -26.89 -4.70 10.04
N PRO A 267 -25.63 -4.29 10.20
CA PRO A 267 -25.12 -3.07 10.85
C PRO A 267 -25.16 -1.82 9.94
N ARG A 268 -25.43 -0.66 10.54
CA ARG A 268 -25.50 0.62 9.81
C ARG A 268 -24.17 1.36 9.76
N TRP A 269 -23.84 1.88 8.57
CA TRP A 269 -22.78 2.85 8.34
C TRP A 269 -23.35 4.27 8.23
N SER A 270 -22.70 5.25 8.86
CA SER A 270 -22.91 6.65 8.49
C SER A 270 -22.21 6.96 7.15
N LEU A 271 -22.64 8.01 6.45
CA LEU A 271 -21.96 8.45 5.22
C LEU A 271 -20.49 8.84 5.48
N ALA A 272 -20.18 9.42 6.65
CA ALA A 272 -18.83 9.79 7.05
C ALA A 272 -17.93 8.57 7.28
N GLU A 273 -18.44 7.54 7.97
CA GLU A 273 -17.72 6.27 8.12
C GLU A 273 -17.54 5.56 6.78
N LEU A 274 -18.59 5.52 5.94
CA LEU A 274 -18.55 4.86 4.65
C LEU A 274 -17.55 5.53 3.71
N ILE A 275 -17.53 6.86 3.63
CA ILE A 275 -16.58 7.57 2.77
C ILE A 275 -15.14 7.30 3.20
N HIS A 276 -14.86 7.26 4.51
CA HIS A 276 -13.54 6.94 5.03
C HIS A 276 -13.14 5.52 4.65
N ALA A 277 -14.05 4.55 4.82
CA ALA A 277 -13.81 3.16 4.44
C ALA A 277 -13.53 2.98 2.95
N VAL A 278 -14.31 3.61 2.06
CA VAL A 278 -14.11 3.43 0.60
C VAL A 278 -12.85 4.13 0.08
N VAL A 279 -12.45 5.26 0.68
CA VAL A 279 -11.14 5.89 0.37
C VAL A 279 -9.99 5.00 0.83
N LEU A 280 -10.07 4.41 2.04
CA LEU A 280 -9.08 3.43 2.52
C LEU A 280 -8.96 2.22 1.59
N MET A 281 -10.10 1.66 1.16
CA MET A 281 -10.11 0.52 0.23
C MET A 281 -9.48 0.88 -1.11
N ALA A 282 -9.93 1.96 -1.74
CA ALA A 282 -9.42 2.40 -3.04
C ALA A 282 -7.92 2.73 -2.99
N HIS A 283 -7.47 3.40 -1.92
CA HIS A 283 -6.06 3.71 -1.69
C HIS A 283 -5.21 2.44 -1.50
N ALA A 284 -5.67 1.47 -0.71
CA ALA A 284 -4.96 0.20 -0.54
C ALA A 284 -4.93 -0.62 -1.85
N HIS A 285 -6.01 -0.62 -2.63
CA HIS A 285 -6.05 -1.29 -3.94
C HIS A 285 -5.05 -0.68 -4.91
N SER A 286 -4.98 0.65 -5.01
CA SER A 286 -4.01 1.32 -5.89
C SER A 286 -2.57 1.11 -5.39
N LEU A 287 -2.34 1.15 -4.08
CA LEU A 287 -1.02 0.88 -3.51
C LEU A 287 -0.56 -0.56 -3.78
N CYS A 288 -1.47 -1.54 -3.82
CA CYS A 288 -1.15 -2.90 -4.31
C CYS A 288 -0.59 -2.88 -5.73
N SER A 289 -1.13 -2.04 -6.62
CA SER A 289 -0.58 -1.88 -7.98
C SER A 289 0.87 -1.42 -7.93
N PHE A 290 1.19 -0.41 -7.12
CA PHE A 290 2.57 0.07 -6.97
C PHE A 290 3.50 -1.00 -6.40
N VAL A 291 3.10 -1.69 -5.34
CA VAL A 291 3.89 -2.75 -4.69
C VAL A 291 4.26 -3.84 -5.69
N TRP A 292 3.28 -4.31 -6.47
CA TRP A 292 3.52 -5.34 -7.48
C TRP A 292 4.26 -4.81 -8.72
N GLY A 293 3.91 -3.61 -9.17
CA GLY A 293 4.49 -2.92 -10.32
C GLY A 293 5.98 -2.64 -10.17
N CYS A 294 6.40 -2.25 -8.97
CA CYS A 294 7.80 -2.07 -8.60
C CYS A 294 8.47 -3.35 -8.06
N GLY A 295 7.73 -4.46 -7.94
CA GLY A 295 8.25 -5.74 -7.47
C GLY A 295 8.89 -5.67 -6.09
N LEU A 296 8.22 -5.02 -5.12
CA LEU A 296 8.79 -4.82 -3.80
C LEU A 296 9.04 -6.15 -3.08
N ASN A 297 10.21 -6.25 -2.44
CA ASN A 297 10.53 -7.36 -1.56
C ASN A 297 9.82 -7.21 -0.22
N PRO A 298 9.50 -8.31 0.49
CA PRO A 298 9.04 -8.23 1.88
C PRO A 298 10.02 -7.43 2.75
N GLU A 299 9.50 -6.71 3.73
CA GLU A 299 10.34 -6.00 4.70
C GLU A 299 11.24 -6.98 5.47
N PRO A 300 12.45 -6.57 5.90
CA PRO A 300 13.38 -7.45 6.61
C PRO A 300 12.84 -8.03 7.93
N ASP A 301 11.79 -7.44 8.50
CA ASP A 301 11.10 -7.88 9.72
C ASP A 301 9.76 -8.57 9.44
N HIS A 302 9.32 -8.64 8.18
CA HIS A 302 8.12 -9.37 7.75
C HIS A 302 8.41 -10.84 7.45
N ILE A 303 7.37 -11.68 7.53
CA ILE A 303 7.43 -13.09 7.12
C ILE A 303 7.80 -13.15 5.63
N GLY A 304 8.80 -13.98 5.31
CA GLY A 304 9.37 -14.07 3.97
C GLY A 304 10.44 -13.03 3.65
N GLY A 305 10.73 -12.10 4.56
CA GLY A 305 11.82 -11.10 4.42
C GLY A 305 13.13 -11.47 5.13
N TYR A 306 13.09 -12.43 6.06
CA TYR A 306 14.25 -12.90 6.81
C TYR A 306 14.32 -14.42 6.93
N THR A 307 15.52 -14.92 7.29
CA THR A 307 15.73 -16.29 7.75
C THR A 307 16.76 -16.33 8.88
N PHE A 308 16.59 -17.28 9.81
CA PHE A 308 17.59 -17.61 10.83
C PHE A 308 18.52 -18.74 10.38
N GLN A 309 18.28 -19.33 9.21
CA GLN A 309 19.10 -20.41 8.68
C GLN A 309 20.44 -19.87 8.18
N PRO A 310 21.55 -20.61 8.43
CA PRO A 310 22.85 -20.23 7.91
C PRO A 310 22.85 -20.16 6.38
N PRO A 311 23.81 -19.45 5.77
CA PRO A 311 23.99 -19.47 4.32
C PRO A 311 24.35 -20.89 3.89
N SER A 312 23.39 -21.64 3.35
CA SER A 312 23.68 -22.90 2.67
C SER A 312 24.46 -22.59 1.38
N LEU A 313 25.54 -23.34 1.14
CA LEU A 313 26.39 -23.24 -0.06
C LEU A 313 25.63 -23.37 -1.39
N SER A 314 24.37 -23.81 -1.36
CA SER A 314 23.48 -24.02 -2.50
C SER A 314 22.38 -22.95 -2.68
N HIS A 315 22.20 -22.03 -1.73
CA HIS A 315 21.30 -20.88 -1.91
C HIS A 315 22.13 -19.67 -2.31
N SER A 316 22.63 -19.68 -3.55
CA SER A 316 22.82 -18.42 -4.25
C SER A 316 21.44 -17.74 -4.20
N PRO A 317 21.32 -16.46 -3.79
CA PRO A 317 20.10 -15.72 -4.12
C PRO A 317 19.91 -15.94 -5.62
N HIS A 318 18.71 -16.30 -6.04
CA HIS A 318 18.40 -16.41 -7.46
C HIS A 318 18.67 -15.03 -8.07
N SER A 319 19.92 -14.81 -8.48
CA SER A 319 20.25 -13.89 -9.55
C SER A 319 19.30 -14.29 -10.68
N PRO A 320 18.55 -13.34 -11.26
CA PRO A 320 17.95 -13.61 -12.56
C PRO A 320 19.05 -14.20 -13.42
N ALA A 321 18.74 -15.33 -14.05
CA ALA A 321 19.66 -16.04 -14.92
C ALA A 321 20.48 -15.05 -15.75
N HIS A 322 21.79 -15.20 -15.69
CA HIS A 322 22.78 -14.67 -16.64
C HIS A 322 22.25 -13.58 -17.57
N SER A 323 22.61 -12.32 -17.30
CA SER A 323 22.88 -11.40 -18.40
C SER A 323 23.84 -12.13 -19.34
N PRO A 324 23.50 -12.35 -20.63
CA PRO A 324 24.47 -12.87 -21.57
C PRO A 324 25.67 -11.92 -21.53
N ALA A 325 26.86 -12.51 -21.52
CA ALA A 325 28.11 -11.77 -21.58
C ALA A 325 28.02 -10.72 -22.70
N HIS A 326 28.57 -9.55 -22.40
CA HIS A 326 28.80 -8.45 -23.33
C HIS A 326 29.57 -8.92 -24.57
N GLU A 327 28.86 -9.43 -25.56
CA GLU A 327 29.31 -9.51 -26.95
C GLU A 327 28.17 -8.99 -27.83
N ASP A 328 27.97 -7.66 -27.78
CA ASP A 328 27.54 -6.76 -28.86
C ASP A 328 26.79 -5.49 -28.35
N GLY A 329 27.24 -4.91 -27.23
CA GLY A 329 26.60 -3.74 -26.61
C GLY A 329 26.64 -2.44 -27.44
N ARG A 330 27.26 -2.43 -28.64
CA ARG A 330 27.23 -1.26 -29.53
C ARG A 330 26.03 -1.23 -30.46
N HIS A 331 25.52 -2.39 -30.89
CA HIS A 331 24.32 -2.46 -31.73
C HIS A 331 23.04 -2.22 -30.92
N GLU A 332 22.91 -2.82 -29.73
CA GLU A 332 21.70 -2.65 -28.88
C GLU A 332 21.53 -1.21 -28.33
N LEU A 333 22.64 -0.50 -28.06
CA LEU A 333 22.58 0.91 -27.64
C LEU A 333 22.17 1.85 -28.79
N ALA A 334 22.57 1.54 -30.02
CA ALA A 334 22.20 2.32 -31.20
C ALA A 334 20.72 2.09 -31.56
N ASP A 335 20.26 0.83 -31.55
CA ASP A 335 18.86 0.47 -31.83
C ASP A 335 17.90 1.08 -30.79
N GLY A 336 18.29 1.04 -29.51
CA GLY A 336 17.50 1.63 -28.43
C GLY A 336 17.41 3.16 -28.42
N ALA A 337 18.45 3.85 -28.91
CA ALA A 337 18.39 5.30 -29.12
C ALA A 337 17.39 5.65 -30.22
N VAL A 338 17.34 4.85 -31.29
CA VAL A 338 16.38 5.04 -32.38
C VAL A 338 14.94 4.84 -31.90
N GLU A 339 14.63 3.84 -31.07
CA GLU A 339 13.28 3.64 -30.51
C GLU A 339 12.79 4.86 -29.71
N VAL A 340 13.64 5.40 -28.84
CA VAL A 340 13.31 6.59 -28.02
C VAL A 340 13.14 7.83 -28.88
N GLU A 341 14.02 8.04 -29.86
CA GLU A 341 13.92 9.16 -30.81
C GLU A 341 12.65 9.10 -31.67
N VAL A 342 12.24 7.90 -32.09
CA VAL A 342 10.98 7.70 -32.81
C VAL A 342 9.78 8.06 -31.93
N LEU A 343 9.77 7.67 -30.66
CA LEU A 343 8.71 8.07 -29.72
C LEU A 343 8.68 9.59 -29.53
N MET A 344 9.84 10.23 -29.35
CA MET A 344 9.95 11.69 -29.23
C MET A 344 9.41 12.39 -30.48
N LYS A 345 9.73 11.88 -31.68
CA LYS A 345 9.22 12.42 -32.94
C LYS A 345 7.70 12.32 -33.01
N ARG A 346 7.12 11.17 -32.66
CA ARG A 346 5.66 10.98 -32.61
C ARG A 346 4.98 11.93 -31.63
N MET A 347 5.61 12.22 -30.49
CA MET A 347 5.08 13.18 -29.53
C MET A 347 5.04 14.60 -30.12
N VAL A 348 6.10 15.02 -30.80
CA VAL A 348 6.16 16.33 -31.47
C VAL A 348 5.13 16.42 -32.61
N GLU A 349 5.03 15.36 -33.44
CA GLU A 349 4.03 15.29 -34.52
C GLU A 349 2.60 15.42 -33.98
N LEU A 350 2.27 14.73 -32.87
CA LEU A 350 0.95 14.85 -32.23
C LEU A 350 0.69 16.23 -31.64
N GLN A 351 1.70 16.90 -31.07
CA GLN A 351 1.57 18.26 -30.55
C GLN A 351 1.32 19.27 -31.69
N GLN A 352 1.88 19.04 -32.87
CA GLN A 352 1.66 19.87 -34.06
C GLN A 352 0.29 19.59 -34.72
N GLN A 353 -0.20 18.34 -34.61
CA GLN A 353 -1.49 17.91 -35.17
C GLN A 353 -2.70 18.20 -34.28
N GLN A 354 -2.52 18.72 -33.06
CA GLN A 354 -3.63 19.10 -32.18
C GLN A 354 -4.55 20.19 -32.77
N GLU A 355 -4.16 20.81 -33.89
CA GLU A 355 -4.97 21.77 -34.65
C GLU A 355 -5.90 21.13 -35.70
N GLU A 356 -5.75 19.82 -36.02
CA GLU A 356 -6.67 19.11 -36.92
C GLU A 356 -7.93 18.64 -36.16
N GLU A 357 -9.10 19.20 -36.48
CA GLU A 357 -10.38 18.86 -35.84
C GLU A 357 -10.82 17.42 -36.18
N CYS A 358 -10.62 16.49 -35.25
CA CYS A 358 -11.28 15.19 -35.25
C CYS A 358 -12.75 15.35 -34.83
N THR A 359 -13.68 14.76 -35.57
CA THR A 359 -15.11 14.87 -35.24
C THR A 359 -15.44 14.14 -33.93
N GLN A 360 -16.48 14.56 -33.21
CA GLN A 360 -16.90 13.88 -31.97
C GLN A 360 -17.22 12.40 -32.20
N GLU A 361 -17.83 12.03 -33.34
CA GLU A 361 -18.14 10.64 -33.68
C GLU A 361 -16.88 9.78 -33.88
N GLU A 362 -15.84 10.33 -34.51
CA GLU A 362 -14.55 9.65 -34.67
C GLU A 362 -13.85 9.46 -33.32
N MET A 363 -13.91 10.45 -32.43
CA MET A 363 -13.34 10.37 -31.08
C MET A 363 -14.00 9.26 -30.26
N VAL A 364 -15.33 9.15 -30.32
CA VAL A 364 -16.08 8.05 -29.71
C VAL A 364 -15.65 6.71 -30.32
N THR A 365 -15.53 6.62 -31.64
CA THR A 365 -15.12 5.39 -32.32
C THR A 365 -13.70 4.95 -31.92
N ARG A 366 -12.77 5.90 -31.79
CA ARG A 366 -11.40 5.63 -31.35
C ARG A 366 -11.35 5.16 -29.89
N PHE A 367 -12.14 5.77 -29.01
CA PHE A 367 -12.31 5.30 -27.63
C PHE A 367 -12.83 3.86 -27.58
N GLU A 368 -13.90 3.56 -28.31
CA GLU A 368 -14.51 2.22 -28.34
C GLU A 368 -13.52 1.16 -28.85
N ARG A 369 -12.71 1.52 -29.85
CA ARG A 369 -11.64 0.65 -30.36
C ARG A 369 -10.55 0.40 -29.33
N GLU A 370 -10.08 1.44 -28.65
CA GLU A 370 -9.03 1.34 -27.64
C GLU A 370 -9.49 0.49 -26.45
N ARG A 371 -10.72 0.73 -25.98
CA ARG A 371 -11.31 -0.01 -24.86
C ARG A 371 -11.56 -1.49 -25.17
N SER A 372 -11.88 -1.81 -26.42
CA SER A 372 -12.13 -3.19 -26.88
C SER A 372 -10.83 -3.95 -27.23
N GLU A 373 -9.67 -3.30 -27.09
CA GLU A 373 -8.38 -3.93 -27.33
C GLU A 373 -8.10 -5.00 -26.25
N SER A 374 -8.16 -6.26 -26.65
CA SER A 374 -7.83 -7.38 -25.77
C SER A 374 -6.31 -7.56 -25.73
N ILE A 375 -5.73 -7.10 -24.63
CA ILE A 375 -4.31 -7.31 -24.32
C ILE A 375 -4.18 -8.47 -23.32
N PRO A 376 -3.48 -9.56 -23.68
CA PRO A 376 -3.33 -10.71 -22.80
C PRO A 376 -2.41 -10.37 -21.62
N THR A 377 -2.93 -10.51 -20.40
CA THR A 377 -2.21 -10.32 -19.14
C THR A 377 -1.85 -11.64 -18.44
N ALA A 378 -2.47 -12.76 -18.85
CA ALA A 378 -2.46 -14.01 -18.10
C ALA A 378 -1.05 -14.61 -17.92
N VAL A 379 -0.51 -14.41 -16.72
CA VAL A 379 0.58 -15.20 -16.15
C VAL A 379 0.04 -15.89 -14.91
N VAL A 380 0.03 -17.22 -14.90
CA VAL A 380 -0.34 -18.00 -13.71
C VAL A 380 0.78 -17.85 -12.67
N ARG A 381 0.52 -17.12 -11.59
CA ARG A 381 1.35 -17.18 -10.38
C ARG A 381 0.92 -18.34 -9.49
N GLY A 382 1.83 -18.76 -8.61
CA GLY A 382 1.54 -19.74 -7.57
C GLY A 382 0.42 -19.26 -6.63
N ALA A 383 -0.22 -20.21 -5.94
CA ALA A 383 -1.29 -19.91 -5.00
C ALA A 383 -0.81 -18.88 -3.95
N PRO A 384 -1.62 -17.85 -3.64
CA PRO A 384 -1.29 -16.92 -2.56
C PRO A 384 -1.24 -17.64 -1.22
N PRO A 385 -0.56 -17.08 -0.19
CA PRO A 385 -0.54 -17.68 1.14
C PRO A 385 -1.96 -17.86 1.70
N ASP A 386 -2.24 -19.00 2.33
CA ASP A 386 -3.55 -19.33 2.92
C ASP A 386 -4.10 -18.22 3.82
N LEU A 387 -3.23 -17.56 4.58
CA LEU A 387 -3.61 -16.45 5.47
C LEU A 387 -4.25 -15.29 4.70
N VAL A 388 -3.78 -14.98 3.50
CA VAL A 388 -4.32 -13.90 2.67
C VAL A 388 -5.68 -14.30 2.10
N LEU A 389 -5.85 -15.58 1.73
CA LEU A 389 -7.12 -16.09 1.19
C LEU A 389 -8.25 -16.09 2.22
N ARG A 390 -7.96 -16.33 3.50
CA ARG A 390 -8.96 -16.28 4.59
C ARG A 390 -9.52 -14.88 4.84
N LEU A 391 -8.87 -13.85 4.32
CA LEU A 391 -9.26 -12.45 4.46
C LEU A 391 -10.11 -11.96 3.27
N VAL A 392 -10.57 -12.87 2.41
CA VAL A 392 -11.25 -12.54 1.14
C VAL A 392 -12.50 -13.42 0.93
N GLU A 393 -13.65 -12.81 0.68
CA GLU A 393 -14.84 -13.49 0.15
C GLU A 393 -14.82 -13.50 -1.39
N GLU A 394 -15.24 -14.59 -2.04
CA GLU A 394 -15.24 -14.71 -3.52
C GLU A 394 -13.87 -14.34 -4.15
N PRO A 395 -12.80 -15.12 -3.87
CA PRO A 395 -11.46 -14.86 -4.38
C PRO A 395 -11.37 -14.96 -5.92
N GLU A 396 -12.31 -15.62 -6.57
CA GLU A 396 -12.43 -15.71 -8.02
C GLU A 396 -12.96 -14.43 -8.68
N PHE A 397 -13.59 -13.52 -7.91
CA PHE A 397 -14.06 -12.24 -8.45
C PHE A 397 -12.86 -11.35 -8.78
N ARG A 398 -12.50 -11.27 -10.06
CA ARG A 398 -11.37 -10.51 -10.60
C ARG A 398 -11.85 -9.43 -11.55
N TYR A 399 -10.91 -8.60 -11.97
CA TYR A 399 -11.12 -7.67 -13.08
C TYR A 399 -11.50 -8.48 -14.34
N GLU A 400 -12.49 -7.96 -15.04
CA GLU A 400 -12.88 -8.37 -16.38
C GLU A 400 -12.82 -7.11 -17.25
N ASP A 401 -12.45 -7.25 -18.52
CA ASP A 401 -12.36 -6.12 -19.43
C ASP A 401 -13.69 -5.35 -19.44
N PHE A 402 -13.64 -4.02 -19.29
CA PHE A 402 -14.85 -3.20 -19.26
C PHE A 402 -15.75 -3.47 -20.46
N ALA A 403 -15.17 -3.67 -21.66
CA ALA A 403 -15.89 -4.11 -22.84
C ALA A 403 -15.43 -5.52 -23.26
N PRO A 404 -16.00 -6.60 -22.67
CA PRO A 404 -15.65 -7.96 -23.04
C PRO A 404 -16.11 -8.24 -24.47
N ARG A 405 -15.31 -9.02 -25.21
CA ARG A 405 -15.66 -9.38 -26.60
C ARG A 405 -16.89 -10.28 -26.62
N GLY A 406 -17.91 -9.86 -27.38
CA GLY A 406 -19.13 -10.65 -27.59
C GLY A 406 -20.21 -10.46 -26.54
N GLU A 407 -20.00 -9.56 -25.57
CA GLU A 407 -20.99 -9.20 -24.55
C GLU A 407 -21.42 -7.73 -24.69
N GLN A 408 -22.58 -7.38 -24.13
CA GLN A 408 -23.01 -5.99 -24.05
C GLN A 408 -22.14 -5.25 -23.04
N ALA A 409 -21.33 -4.30 -23.53
CA ALA A 409 -20.48 -3.49 -22.66
C ALA A 409 -21.34 -2.65 -21.69
N PRO A 410 -20.91 -2.45 -20.43
CA PRO A 410 -21.53 -1.52 -19.50
C PRO A 410 -21.54 -0.09 -20.06
N PRO A 411 -22.42 0.79 -19.57
CA PRO A 411 -22.45 2.19 -20.00
C PRO A 411 -21.14 2.91 -19.69
N THR A 412 -20.52 3.49 -20.72
CA THR A 412 -19.35 4.37 -20.59
C THR A 412 -19.66 5.54 -19.66
N MET A 413 -18.77 5.83 -18.71
CA MET A 413 -18.84 7.06 -17.94
C MET A 413 -18.13 8.17 -18.71
N ARG A 414 -18.85 9.23 -19.10
CA ARG A 414 -18.22 10.43 -19.63
C ARG A 414 -17.67 11.25 -18.46
N ALA A 415 -16.44 11.71 -18.57
CA ALA A 415 -15.81 12.57 -17.57
C ALA A 415 -16.59 13.86 -17.37
N GLN A 416 -17.25 14.38 -18.42
CA GLN A 416 -18.12 15.56 -18.35
C GLN A 416 -19.38 15.34 -17.50
N ASP A 417 -19.86 14.09 -17.39
CA ASP A 417 -21.07 13.79 -16.61
C ASP A 417 -20.74 13.70 -15.10
N TYR A 418 -19.52 13.28 -14.75
CA TYR A 418 -19.03 13.20 -13.37
C TYR A 418 -17.50 13.21 -13.31
N SER A 419 -16.91 14.40 -13.15
CA SER A 419 -15.46 14.63 -13.02
C SER A 419 -14.99 14.72 -11.57
N TRP A 420 -13.67 14.64 -11.37
CA TRP A 420 -13.08 14.88 -10.04
C TRP A 420 -13.24 16.35 -9.64
N GLU A 421 -12.92 17.24 -10.58
CA GLU A 421 -12.87 18.68 -10.41
C GLU A 421 -14.24 19.28 -10.07
N ASP A 422 -15.29 18.87 -10.81
CA ASP A 422 -16.62 19.46 -10.64
C ASP A 422 -17.42 18.78 -9.53
N HIS A 423 -17.16 17.49 -9.25
CA HIS A 423 -18.01 16.69 -8.37
C HIS A 423 -17.24 15.98 -7.25
N GLY A 424 -16.26 15.13 -7.63
CA GLY A 424 -15.59 14.21 -6.70
C GLY A 424 -14.90 14.92 -5.54
N PHE A 425 -14.12 15.95 -5.84
CA PHE A 425 -13.41 16.78 -4.87
C PHE A 425 -14.35 17.37 -3.80
N SER A 426 -15.40 18.04 -4.26
CA SER A 426 -16.36 18.74 -3.40
C SER A 426 -17.16 17.76 -2.52
N LEU A 427 -17.58 16.62 -3.08
CA LEU A 427 -18.27 15.60 -2.30
C LEU A 427 -17.37 15.02 -1.22
N LEU A 428 -16.14 14.68 -1.57
CA LEU A 428 -15.21 14.07 -0.64
C LEU A 428 -14.90 15.01 0.51
N ASN A 429 -14.53 16.27 0.24
CA ASN A 429 -14.25 17.25 1.29
C ASN A 429 -15.45 17.56 2.18
N ARG A 430 -16.68 17.40 1.67
CA ARG A 430 -17.90 17.57 2.47
C ARG A 430 -18.13 16.42 3.45
N LEU A 431 -17.78 15.18 3.08
CA LEU A 431 -18.04 13.99 3.90
C LEU A 431 -16.82 13.57 4.74
N LEU A 432 -15.62 13.87 4.27
CA LEU A 432 -14.33 13.63 4.92
C LEU A 432 -13.43 14.86 4.69
N PRO A 433 -13.46 15.84 5.60
CA PRO A 433 -12.72 17.10 5.46
C PRO A 433 -11.23 16.89 5.16
N ASP A 434 -10.66 17.83 4.41
CA ASP A 434 -9.25 17.91 3.96
C ASP A 434 -8.78 16.76 3.04
N MET A 435 -9.44 15.61 3.03
CA MET A 435 -9.03 14.45 2.23
C MET A 435 -9.14 14.71 0.73
N GLY A 436 -10.15 15.47 0.29
CA GLY A 436 -10.24 15.88 -1.11
C GLY A 436 -9.08 16.76 -1.53
N GLN A 437 -8.61 17.66 -0.67
CA GLN A 437 -7.42 18.49 -0.95
C GLN A 437 -6.14 17.65 -1.02
N LEU A 438 -5.94 16.72 -0.08
CA LEU A 438 -4.75 15.86 -0.04
C LEU A 438 -4.67 14.95 -1.28
N LEU A 439 -5.79 14.34 -1.68
CA LEU A 439 -5.82 13.51 -2.88
C LEU A 439 -5.66 14.34 -4.16
N ASP A 440 -6.24 15.53 -4.21
CA ASP A 440 -6.06 16.44 -5.34
C ASP A 440 -4.59 16.85 -5.49
N GLU A 441 -3.89 17.18 -4.39
CA GLU A 441 -2.46 17.48 -4.40
C GLU A 441 -1.65 16.30 -4.97
N ASN A 442 -1.95 15.05 -4.58
CA ASN A 442 -1.29 13.87 -5.15
C ASN A 442 -1.53 13.72 -6.65
N PHE A 443 -2.79 13.84 -7.09
CA PHE A 443 -3.16 13.74 -8.50
C PHE A 443 -2.43 14.82 -9.32
N GLN A 444 -2.45 16.06 -8.85
CA GLN A 444 -1.79 17.18 -9.53
C GLN A 444 -0.28 17.00 -9.57
N ILE A 445 0.37 16.56 -8.49
CA ILE A 445 1.81 16.33 -8.47
C ILE A 445 2.19 15.26 -9.49
N VAL A 446 1.51 14.11 -9.54
CA VAL A 446 1.83 13.05 -10.52
C VAL A 446 1.53 13.48 -11.95
N CYS A 447 0.41 14.16 -12.19
CA CYS A 447 0.04 14.68 -13.50
C CYS A 447 0.97 15.77 -14.01
N ASN A 448 1.66 16.50 -13.14
CA ASN A 448 2.60 17.58 -13.51
C ASN A 448 4.07 17.19 -13.37
N LEU A 449 4.38 16.08 -12.66
CA LEU A 449 5.73 15.63 -12.43
C LEU A 449 6.46 15.42 -13.77
N THR A 450 7.56 16.13 -13.94
CA THR A 450 8.45 15.96 -15.07
C THR A 450 9.85 16.43 -14.71
N TYR A 451 10.84 15.77 -15.30
CA TYR A 451 12.24 16.19 -15.23
C TYR A 451 12.73 16.71 -16.58
N HIS A 452 11.80 17.02 -17.49
CA HIS A 452 12.06 17.39 -18.88
C HIS A 452 13.09 16.47 -19.53
N ARG A 453 12.94 15.16 -19.31
CA ARG A 453 13.88 14.12 -19.74
C ARG A 453 13.10 12.90 -20.22
N MET A 454 13.68 12.23 -21.22
CA MET A 454 13.25 10.93 -21.69
C MET A 454 14.49 10.05 -21.96
N ALA A 455 14.67 9.01 -21.15
CA ALA A 455 15.84 8.13 -21.14
C ALA A 455 17.17 8.92 -20.97
N MET A 456 17.93 9.06 -22.06
CA MET A 456 19.18 9.83 -22.12
C MET A 456 18.99 11.27 -22.64
N HIS A 457 17.83 11.63 -23.19
CA HIS A 457 17.57 12.93 -23.79
C HIS A 457 17.03 13.92 -22.76
N GLU A 458 17.57 15.15 -22.76
CA GLU A 458 17.14 16.25 -21.90
C GLU A 458 16.36 17.31 -22.70
N GLY A 459 15.63 18.18 -22.01
CA GLY A 459 14.79 19.22 -22.64
C GLY A 459 13.54 18.67 -23.33
N VAL A 460 13.09 17.47 -22.97
CA VAL A 460 11.94 16.80 -23.61
C VAL A 460 10.65 17.08 -22.83
N ASP A 461 9.65 17.68 -23.48
CA ASP A 461 8.31 17.76 -22.91
C ASP A 461 7.62 16.39 -23.01
N THR A 462 7.28 15.82 -21.86
CA THR A 462 6.66 14.49 -21.73
C THR A 462 5.17 14.54 -21.44
N HIS A 463 4.55 15.73 -21.44
CA HIS A 463 3.14 15.89 -21.09
C HIS A 463 2.21 14.98 -21.89
N THR A 464 2.36 14.94 -23.22
CA THR A 464 1.50 14.13 -24.10
C THR A 464 1.58 12.63 -23.76
N LEU A 465 2.77 12.11 -23.48
CA LEU A 465 2.96 10.71 -23.10
C LEU A 465 2.33 10.39 -21.73
N ARG A 466 2.52 11.28 -20.75
CA ARG A 466 1.96 11.12 -19.39
C ARG A 466 0.43 11.21 -19.40
N LYS A 467 -0.15 12.14 -20.17
CA LYS A 467 -1.59 12.25 -20.40
C LYS A 467 -2.16 11.01 -21.10
N ALA A 468 -1.44 10.45 -22.08
CA ALA A 468 -1.84 9.22 -22.74
C ALA A 468 -1.85 8.00 -21.81
N LEU A 469 -0.87 7.88 -20.92
CA LEU A 469 -0.88 6.86 -19.86
C LEU A 469 -2.11 6.99 -18.97
N TRP A 470 -2.36 8.18 -18.40
CA TRP A 470 -3.50 8.45 -17.53
C TRP A 470 -4.83 8.10 -18.21
N ASN A 471 -5.03 8.60 -19.42
CA ASN A 471 -6.27 8.40 -20.17
C ASN A 471 -6.45 6.95 -20.64
N TYR A 472 -5.37 6.23 -20.91
CA TYR A 472 -5.42 4.80 -21.18
C TYR A 472 -5.91 4.00 -19.96
N ILE A 473 -5.43 4.33 -18.76
CA ILE A 473 -5.90 3.67 -17.52
C ILE A 473 -7.38 3.98 -17.30
N HIS A 474 -7.80 5.23 -17.42
CA HIS A 474 -9.22 5.60 -17.34
C HIS A 474 -10.07 4.88 -18.40
N CYS A 475 -9.54 4.69 -19.62
CA CYS A 475 -10.17 3.91 -20.68
C CYS A 475 -10.40 2.44 -20.29
N LEU A 476 -9.41 1.79 -19.66
CA LEU A 476 -9.54 0.43 -19.13
C LEU A 476 -10.70 0.30 -18.13
N TYR A 477 -10.95 1.37 -17.37
CA TYR A 477 -12.06 1.46 -16.41
C TYR A 477 -13.35 2.07 -17.01
N GLY A 478 -13.41 2.27 -18.33
CA GLY A 478 -14.59 2.76 -19.05
C GLY A 478 -14.92 4.24 -18.86
N ILE A 479 -13.92 5.06 -18.50
CA ILE A 479 -14.04 6.51 -18.34
C ILE A 479 -13.54 7.19 -19.62
N ARG A 480 -14.40 8.00 -20.24
CA ARG A 480 -14.10 8.70 -21.50
C ARG A 480 -14.01 10.21 -21.30
N TYR A 481 -12.94 10.81 -21.81
CA TYR A 481 -12.80 12.25 -21.96
C TYR A 481 -13.18 12.66 -23.38
N ASP A 482 -14.30 13.36 -23.55
CA ASP A 482 -14.77 13.78 -24.89
C ASP A 482 -13.82 14.73 -25.65
N ASP A 483 -12.90 15.41 -24.95
CA ASP A 483 -11.89 16.32 -25.50
C ASP A 483 -10.53 15.65 -25.77
N TYR A 484 -10.44 14.31 -25.66
CA TYR A 484 -9.19 13.59 -25.81
C TYR A 484 -9.20 12.56 -26.95
N ASP A 485 -8.20 12.65 -27.82
CA ASP A 485 -8.05 11.72 -28.95
C ASP A 485 -7.37 10.43 -28.50
N TYR A 486 -8.19 9.40 -28.28
CA TYR A 486 -7.72 8.05 -27.94
C TYR A 486 -6.90 7.38 -29.06
N GLY A 487 -6.90 7.91 -30.28
CA GLY A 487 -5.94 7.51 -31.32
C GLY A 487 -4.49 7.71 -30.91
N SER A 488 -4.20 8.78 -30.14
CA SER A 488 -2.86 9.09 -29.64
C SER A 488 -2.29 8.02 -28.69
N VAL A 489 -3.15 7.26 -28.01
CA VAL A 489 -2.74 6.15 -27.13
C VAL A 489 -1.99 5.07 -27.92
N ASN A 490 -2.48 4.71 -29.11
CA ASN A 490 -1.84 3.71 -29.98
C ASN A 490 -0.54 4.23 -30.62
N VAL A 491 -0.42 5.54 -30.80
CA VAL A 491 0.78 6.19 -31.36
C VAL A 491 1.92 6.20 -30.33
N LEU A 492 1.58 6.47 -29.06
CA LEU A 492 2.52 6.73 -27.98
C LEU A 492 2.83 5.51 -27.09
N LEU A 493 1.82 4.68 -26.81
CA LEU A 493 2.00 3.54 -25.90
C LEU A 493 2.28 2.26 -26.70
N GLU A 494 3.53 1.83 -26.64
CA GLU A 494 3.93 0.53 -27.17
C GLU A 494 3.15 -0.61 -26.53
N ARG A 495 3.00 -1.72 -27.26
CA ARG A 495 2.30 -2.91 -26.78
C ARG A 495 2.86 -3.45 -25.46
N SER A 496 4.18 -3.46 -25.29
CA SER A 496 4.85 -3.90 -24.05
C SER A 496 4.46 -3.03 -22.85
N LEU A 497 4.39 -1.71 -23.05
CA LEU A 497 3.94 -0.74 -22.05
C LEU A 497 2.46 -0.93 -21.74
N LYS A 498 1.60 -1.09 -22.75
CA LYS A 498 0.17 -1.37 -22.52
C LYS A 498 -0.05 -2.67 -21.75
N VAL A 499 0.70 -3.74 -22.06
CA VAL A 499 0.68 -5.00 -21.29
C VAL A 499 1.08 -4.74 -19.83
N PHE A 500 2.15 -4.00 -19.60
CA PHE A 500 2.58 -3.66 -18.23
C PHE A 500 1.52 -2.85 -17.48
N VAL A 501 1.01 -1.77 -18.09
CA VAL A 501 0.00 -0.88 -17.50
C VAL A 501 -1.29 -1.64 -17.18
N LYS A 502 -1.82 -2.42 -18.13
CA LYS A 502 -3.02 -3.23 -17.92
C LYS A 502 -2.79 -4.29 -16.84
N THR A 503 -1.64 -4.99 -16.85
CA THR A 503 -1.32 -5.96 -15.80
C THR A 503 -1.28 -5.28 -14.44
N MET A 504 -0.56 -4.17 -14.29
CA MET A 504 -0.41 -3.45 -13.03
C MET A 504 -1.75 -2.85 -12.54
N ALA A 505 -2.57 -2.29 -13.43
CA ALA A 505 -3.82 -1.63 -13.06
C ALA A 505 -4.96 -2.63 -12.75
N CYS A 506 -5.01 -3.77 -13.43
CA CYS A 506 -6.16 -4.68 -13.40
C CYS A 506 -5.87 -6.02 -12.71
N HIS A 507 -4.63 -6.51 -12.82
CA HIS A 507 -4.19 -7.80 -12.29
C HIS A 507 -2.80 -7.70 -11.65
N PRO A 508 -2.60 -6.79 -10.67
CA PRO A 508 -1.27 -6.43 -10.19
C PRO A 508 -0.47 -7.66 -9.72
N GLU A 509 -1.13 -8.67 -9.15
CA GLU A 509 -0.52 -9.93 -8.74
C GLU A 509 0.16 -10.71 -9.87
N GLN A 510 -0.19 -10.47 -11.13
CA GLN A 510 0.40 -11.11 -12.30
C GLN A 510 1.66 -10.39 -12.80
N THR A 511 2.03 -9.25 -12.20
CA THR A 511 3.22 -8.50 -12.59
C THR A 511 4.48 -9.32 -12.29
N THR A 512 5.38 -9.43 -13.27
CA THR A 512 6.64 -10.17 -13.15
C THR A 512 7.83 -9.33 -13.60
N ALA A 513 9.04 -9.69 -13.18
CA ALA A 513 10.28 -9.05 -13.64
C ALA A 513 10.38 -9.05 -15.17
N ARG A 514 9.92 -10.12 -15.84
CA ARG A 514 9.89 -10.21 -17.29
C ARG A 514 9.00 -9.14 -17.92
N ILE A 515 7.80 -8.91 -17.38
CA ILE A 515 6.90 -7.85 -17.87
C ILE A 515 7.53 -6.48 -17.58
N TYR A 516 8.12 -6.29 -16.40
CA TYR A 516 8.76 -5.03 -16.03
C TYR A 516 9.96 -4.65 -16.93
N HIS A 517 10.80 -5.63 -17.27
CA HIS A 517 11.97 -5.40 -18.13
C HIS A 517 11.63 -5.37 -19.62
N SER A 518 10.44 -5.80 -20.05
CA SER A 518 10.10 -5.85 -21.49
C SER A 518 9.69 -4.51 -22.07
N PHE A 519 9.09 -3.61 -21.29
CA PHE A 519 8.72 -2.25 -21.70
C PHE A 519 9.84 -1.26 -21.41
N TRP A 520 9.94 -0.20 -22.22
CA TRP A 520 10.87 0.92 -22.00
C TRP A 520 12.29 0.45 -21.61
N ARG A 521 12.88 -0.44 -22.42
CA ARG A 521 14.14 -1.11 -22.12
C ARG A 521 15.30 -0.15 -21.91
N HIS A 522 15.25 0.98 -22.61
CA HIS A 522 16.27 2.03 -22.61
C HIS A 522 15.98 3.17 -21.62
N PHE A 523 14.83 3.15 -20.95
CA PHE A 523 14.49 4.15 -19.94
C PHE A 523 15.09 3.78 -18.59
N ARG A 524 15.32 4.79 -17.76
CA ARG A 524 15.81 4.61 -16.39
C ARG A 524 14.74 3.95 -15.53
N HIS A 525 15.18 3.23 -14.50
CA HIS A 525 14.28 2.68 -13.50
C HIS A 525 13.43 3.76 -12.82
N SER A 526 13.96 4.98 -12.62
CA SER A 526 13.17 6.12 -12.12
C SER A 526 12.00 6.48 -13.04
N GLU A 527 12.16 6.42 -14.35
CA GLU A 527 11.08 6.73 -15.29
C GLU A 527 10.01 5.63 -15.29
N LYS A 528 10.42 4.37 -15.10
CA LYS A 528 9.50 3.27 -14.87
C LYS A 528 8.73 3.44 -13.56
N VAL A 529 9.39 3.85 -12.46
CA VAL A 529 8.73 4.16 -11.18
C VAL A 529 7.74 5.31 -11.37
N HIS A 530 8.10 6.35 -12.11
CA HIS A 530 7.17 7.43 -12.45
C HIS A 530 5.92 6.92 -13.19
N ALA A 531 6.06 6.03 -14.18
CA ALA A 531 4.91 5.40 -14.81
C ALA A 531 4.07 4.57 -13.82
N ASN A 532 4.70 3.89 -12.85
CA ASN A 532 3.98 3.19 -11.78
C ASN A 532 3.15 4.17 -10.91
N LEU A 533 3.66 5.35 -10.62
CA LEU A 533 2.93 6.39 -9.88
C LEU A 533 1.70 6.87 -10.67
N ILE A 534 1.84 7.10 -11.98
CA ILE A 534 0.73 7.46 -12.87
C ILE A 534 -0.34 6.36 -12.86
N VAL A 535 0.07 5.09 -12.97
CA VAL A 535 -0.85 3.93 -12.90
C VAL A 535 -1.60 3.86 -11.58
N MET A 536 -0.89 4.04 -10.47
CA MET A 536 -1.48 4.00 -9.14
C MET A 536 -2.51 5.12 -8.95
N GLU A 537 -2.17 6.36 -9.26
CA GLU A 537 -3.05 7.51 -9.04
C GLU A 537 -4.25 7.55 -9.99
N ALA A 538 -4.05 7.24 -11.28
CA ALA A 538 -5.16 7.18 -12.23
C ALA A 538 -6.16 6.07 -11.86
N ARG A 539 -5.66 4.93 -11.39
CA ARG A 539 -6.51 3.84 -10.88
C ARG A 539 -7.29 4.27 -9.64
N LEU A 540 -6.63 4.96 -8.70
CA LEU A 540 -7.27 5.49 -7.50
C LEU A 540 -8.40 6.46 -7.88
N GLN A 541 -8.12 7.43 -8.75
CA GLN A 541 -9.12 8.40 -9.18
C GLN A 541 -10.30 7.70 -9.88
N ALA A 542 -10.04 6.77 -10.79
CA ALA A 542 -11.10 6.02 -11.48
C ALA A 542 -12.03 5.27 -10.49
N ALA A 543 -11.47 4.56 -9.51
CA ALA A 543 -12.26 3.86 -8.49
C ALA A 543 -13.08 4.84 -7.63
N LEU A 544 -12.47 5.96 -7.22
CA LEU A 544 -13.14 7.00 -6.44
C LEU A 544 -14.30 7.64 -7.22
N LEU A 545 -14.13 7.95 -8.50
CA LEU A 545 -15.19 8.58 -9.30
C LEU A 545 -16.45 7.72 -9.33
N TYR A 546 -16.34 6.40 -9.50
CA TYR A 546 -17.49 5.51 -9.51
C TYR A 546 -18.22 5.45 -8.17
N ILE A 547 -17.51 5.29 -7.06
CA ILE A 547 -18.13 5.22 -5.73
C ILE A 547 -18.72 6.58 -5.30
N LEU A 548 -18.02 7.68 -5.59
CA LEU A 548 -18.50 9.04 -5.30
C LEU A 548 -19.75 9.38 -6.12
N ARG A 549 -19.80 8.95 -7.40
CA ARG A 549 -20.99 9.09 -8.24
C ARG A 549 -22.18 8.32 -7.65
N ALA A 550 -21.96 7.08 -7.21
CA ALA A 550 -23.00 6.28 -6.56
C ALA A 550 -23.50 6.91 -5.25
N ILE A 551 -22.60 7.47 -4.43
CA ILE A 551 -22.96 8.21 -3.22
C ILE A 551 -23.77 9.46 -3.58
N THR A 552 -23.34 10.23 -4.59
CA THR A 552 -24.08 11.41 -5.06
C THR A 552 -25.50 11.06 -5.47
N HIS A 553 -25.69 9.97 -6.20
CA HIS A 553 -27.02 9.51 -6.60
C HIS A 553 -27.88 9.07 -5.41
N TYR A 554 -27.29 8.40 -4.41
CA TYR A 554 -28.00 8.05 -3.18
C TYR A 554 -28.43 9.28 -2.36
N MET A 555 -27.64 10.35 -2.37
CA MET A 555 -27.93 11.57 -1.60
C MET A 555 -28.95 12.50 -2.27
N ARG A 556 -29.31 12.26 -3.53
CA ARG A 556 -30.37 12.96 -4.25
C ARG A 556 -31.70 12.27 -3.97
#